data_AF-A0A0U1LUB7-F1
#
_entry.id   AF-A0A0U1LUB7-F1
#
_cell.length_a   1.000
_cell.length_b   1.000
_cell.length_c   1.000
_cell.angle_alpha   90.00
_cell.angle_beta   90.00
_cell.angle_gamma   90.00
#
_symmetry.space_group_name_H-M   'P 1'
#
loop_
_entity.id
_entity.type
_entity.pdbx_description
1 polymer ?
#
loop_
_entity_poly.entity_id
_entity_poly.type
_entity_poly.pdbx_seq_one_letter_code
_entity_poly.pdbx_strand_id
1 'polypeptide(L)'
;MGTSKHKCPVCGKVLETNSALRDHCFTKDHYQIRCEFCQKGLINQQAKYEHERMKHAVPATGPAGASTDSAPHTESLTPSTGDSSSVSKAWEAFSMLSESEQERTYSALSHACHGHQLLESQGYILPGSIRADMKEITSLLYVDFRGTPHPSSRLTKTSKRKAVSLHCERVLVLENRPTVALISAVDTLTGDVLLNAYVNPTKKVFDWRTDITGINSSKMRRTVKDKQALNGWQDARDRLFSHIDSNTILVGHELQNSLGVLGIFHPRVVDTAIATAQAAFGENALQFPTMWGLEYISRTLLHQEMGAVDGYRNSLERARVSREIALCIRSEGLLKSWGTQVRIEYHHEQQIKAEEIKQSIGELLAEHRLAKKVKVGILIEGLDS
;
A
#
# COMPACT_ATOMS: atom_id res chain seq x y z
N MET A 1 -36.17 -26.26 31.89
CA MET A 1 -35.63 -25.13 31.10
C MET A 1 -35.24 -24.04 32.07
N GLY A 2 -33.96 -23.95 32.45
CA GLY A 2 -33.47 -22.87 33.32
C GLY A 2 -33.03 -21.69 32.45
N THR A 3 -33.68 -20.53 32.60
CA THR A 3 -33.24 -19.30 31.94
C THR A 3 -31.92 -18.86 32.56
N SER A 4 -30.87 -18.73 31.74
CA SER A 4 -29.56 -18.25 32.20
C SER A 4 -29.68 -16.78 32.63
N LYS A 5 -29.48 -16.50 33.91
CA LYS A 5 -29.50 -15.12 34.43
C LYS A 5 -28.14 -14.44 34.19
N HIS A 6 -28.16 -13.18 33.76
CA HIS A 6 -26.97 -12.41 33.35
C HIS A 6 -26.63 -11.32 34.37
N LYS A 7 -25.44 -11.36 34.97
CA LYS A 7 -25.01 -10.40 36.01
C LYS A 7 -24.19 -9.26 35.42
N CYS A 8 -24.53 -8.01 35.76
CA CYS A 8 -23.74 -6.84 35.42
C CYS A 8 -22.40 -6.89 36.17
N PRO A 9 -21.26 -6.80 35.48
CA PRO A 9 -19.96 -7.00 36.10
C PRO A 9 -19.43 -5.75 36.81
N VAL A 10 -20.07 -4.57 36.62
CA VAL A 10 -19.69 -3.32 37.31
C VAL A 10 -20.44 -3.16 38.63
N CYS A 11 -21.77 -3.29 38.63
CA CYS A 11 -22.59 -3.06 39.82
C CYS A 11 -23.20 -4.34 40.41
N GLY A 12 -22.96 -5.50 39.80
CA GLY A 12 -23.42 -6.80 40.30
C GLY A 12 -24.91 -7.10 40.09
N LYS A 13 -25.69 -6.21 39.45
CA LYS A 13 -27.13 -6.40 39.23
C LYS A 13 -27.41 -7.59 38.30
N VAL A 14 -28.26 -8.53 38.73
CA VAL A 14 -28.64 -9.71 37.94
C VAL A 14 -29.88 -9.39 37.11
N LEU A 15 -29.82 -9.68 35.81
CA LEU A 15 -30.84 -9.35 34.82
C LEU A 15 -31.24 -10.63 34.08
N GLU A 16 -32.53 -10.78 33.81
CA GLU A 16 -33.11 -12.04 33.32
C GLU A 16 -32.75 -12.34 31.85
N THR A 17 -32.32 -11.34 31.08
CA THR A 17 -31.92 -11.51 29.68
C THR A 17 -30.66 -10.71 29.35
N ASN A 18 -29.90 -11.17 28.34
CA ASN A 18 -28.71 -10.47 27.85
C ASN A 18 -29.06 -9.07 27.28
N SER A 19 -30.22 -8.92 26.63
CA SER A 19 -30.66 -7.60 26.15
C SER A 19 -30.90 -6.63 27.30
N ALA A 20 -31.55 -7.07 28.38
CA ALA A 20 -31.74 -6.24 29.57
C ALA A 20 -30.40 -5.88 30.23
N LEU A 21 -29.38 -6.73 30.16
CA LEU A 21 -28.02 -6.42 30.59
C LEU A 21 -27.37 -5.33 29.73
N ARG A 22 -27.47 -5.41 28.40
CA ARG A 22 -26.93 -4.38 27.50
C ARG A 22 -27.61 -3.03 27.73
N ASP A 23 -28.93 -2.99 27.84
CA ASP A 23 -29.69 -1.76 28.07
C ASP A 23 -29.36 -1.14 29.43
N HIS A 24 -29.20 -1.98 30.46
CA HIS A 24 -28.71 -1.54 31.76
C HIS A 24 -27.31 -0.91 31.69
N CYS A 25 -26.37 -1.60 31.01
CA CYS A 25 -25.01 -1.09 30.85
C CYS A 25 -24.98 0.22 30.06
N PHE A 26 -25.84 0.36 29.05
CA PHE A 26 -25.94 1.57 28.26
C PHE A 26 -26.52 2.75 29.04
N THR A 27 -27.65 2.54 29.70
CA THR A 27 -28.35 3.61 30.43
C THR A 27 -27.59 4.11 31.66
N LYS A 28 -26.70 3.29 32.23
CA LYS A 28 -25.90 3.65 33.42
C LYS A 28 -24.42 3.90 33.12
N ASP A 29 -24.03 3.89 31.84
CA ASP A 29 -22.62 3.92 31.38
C ASP A 29 -21.73 2.88 32.09
N HIS A 30 -22.32 1.73 32.46
CA HIS A 30 -21.65 0.65 33.17
C HIS A 30 -20.92 -0.27 32.18
N TYR A 31 -19.90 0.29 31.53
CA TYR A 31 -19.00 -0.43 30.64
C TYR A 31 -17.66 -0.65 31.33
N GLN A 32 -17.11 -1.85 31.18
CA GLN A 32 -15.83 -2.16 31.80
C GLN A 32 -14.65 -1.72 30.94
N ILE A 33 -14.83 -1.70 29.62
CA ILE A 33 -13.71 -1.53 28.68
C ILE A 33 -14.18 -0.64 27.52
N ARG A 34 -13.32 0.23 27.02
CA ARG A 34 -13.58 1.05 25.83
C ARG A 34 -12.79 0.53 24.62
N CYS A 35 -13.38 0.66 23.43
CA CYS A 35 -12.72 0.37 22.17
C CYS A 35 -11.60 1.38 21.93
N GLU A 36 -10.41 0.93 21.58
CA GLU A 36 -9.25 1.82 21.46
C GLU A 36 -9.30 2.67 20.19
N PHE A 37 -9.98 2.16 19.15
CA PHE A 37 -10.07 2.82 17.85
C PHE A 37 -11.18 3.88 17.78
N CYS A 38 -12.28 3.71 18.52
CA CYS A 38 -13.43 4.64 18.46
C CYS A 38 -14.01 5.05 19.82
N GLN A 39 -13.41 4.61 20.94
CA GLN A 39 -13.79 4.95 22.32
C GLN A 39 -15.19 4.53 22.78
N LYS A 40 -15.89 3.69 21.99
CA LYS A 40 -17.18 3.10 22.37
C LYS A 40 -17.04 2.24 23.64
N GLY A 41 -18.01 2.34 24.56
CA GLY A 41 -18.04 1.53 25.79
C GLY A 41 -18.60 0.12 25.56
N LEU A 42 -17.88 -0.90 26.04
CA LEU A 42 -18.19 -2.32 25.88
C LEU A 42 -18.25 -3.01 27.26
N ILE A 43 -19.16 -3.98 27.37
CA ILE A 43 -19.48 -4.62 28.64
C ILE A 43 -18.45 -5.66 29.08
N ASN A 44 -17.63 -6.19 28.16
CA ASN A 44 -16.52 -7.11 28.41
C ASN A 44 -15.57 -7.19 27.20
N GLN A 45 -14.45 -7.91 27.36
CA GLN A 45 -13.39 -8.02 26.34
C GLN A 45 -13.84 -8.74 25.08
N GLN A 46 -14.73 -9.75 25.18
CA GLN A 46 -15.24 -10.48 24.01
C GLN A 46 -16.07 -9.55 23.12
N ALA A 47 -16.95 -8.74 23.71
CA ALA A 47 -17.73 -7.75 22.98
C ALA A 47 -16.85 -6.66 22.34
N LYS A 48 -15.73 -6.29 22.98
CA LYS A 48 -14.71 -5.40 22.38
C LYS A 48 -14.03 -6.06 21.19
N TYR A 49 -13.56 -7.29 21.32
CA TYR A 49 -12.90 -8.01 20.24
C TYR A 49 -13.82 -8.19 19.03
N GLU A 50 -15.08 -8.58 19.24
CA GLU A 50 -16.04 -8.71 18.13
C GLU A 50 -16.38 -7.36 17.50
N HIS A 51 -16.53 -6.30 18.30
CA HIS A 51 -16.73 -4.96 17.81
C HIS A 51 -15.54 -4.46 16.99
N GLU A 52 -14.32 -4.64 17.49
CA GLU A 52 -13.08 -4.30 16.79
C GLU A 52 -12.92 -5.16 15.54
N ARG A 53 -13.29 -6.44 15.56
CA ARG A 53 -13.25 -7.28 14.38
C ARG A 53 -14.30 -6.89 13.34
N MET A 54 -15.50 -6.48 13.74
CA MET A 54 -16.57 -6.18 12.79
C MET A 54 -16.53 -4.74 12.28
N LYS A 55 -15.99 -3.81 13.07
CA LYS A 55 -15.98 -2.38 12.74
C LYS A 55 -14.59 -1.81 12.54
N HIS A 56 -13.56 -2.53 12.97
CA HIS A 56 -12.15 -2.11 12.92
C HIS A 56 -11.20 -3.22 12.41
N ALA A 57 -11.69 -4.36 11.89
CA ALA A 57 -10.78 -5.41 11.42
C ALA A 57 -10.07 -4.96 10.16
N VAL A 58 -8.76 -4.89 10.28
CA VAL A 58 -7.82 -5.42 9.30
C VAL A 58 -7.45 -6.85 9.76
N PRO A 59 -7.21 -7.83 8.87
CA PRO A 59 -6.96 -9.21 9.27
C PRO A 59 -5.75 -9.37 10.23
N ALA A 60 -6.11 -9.84 11.42
CA ALA A 60 -5.43 -10.32 12.62
C ALA A 60 -4.24 -11.32 12.39
N THR A 61 -3.25 -11.55 13.28
CA THR A 61 -2.97 -11.21 14.69
C THR A 61 -1.60 -11.80 15.15
N GLY A 62 -1.03 -11.31 16.27
CA GLY A 62 0.10 -11.88 17.07
C GLY A 62 -0.24 -13.21 17.80
N PRO A 63 0.11 -13.50 19.11
CA PRO A 63 0.82 -12.72 20.16
C PRO A 63 1.66 -13.51 21.26
N ALA A 64 2.14 -12.77 22.30
CA ALA A 64 2.40 -13.10 23.76
C ALA A 64 3.65 -13.93 24.22
N GLY A 65 4.38 -13.70 25.34
CA GLY A 65 4.38 -12.71 26.46
C GLY A 65 5.41 -13.04 27.60
N ALA A 66 5.79 -12.02 28.42
CA ALA A 66 6.31 -11.94 29.83
C ALA A 66 7.66 -12.61 30.29
N SER A 67 8.73 -11.84 30.66
CA SER A 67 9.22 -11.39 32.02
C SER A 67 10.16 -12.40 32.72
N THR A 68 11.33 -12.14 33.36
CA THR A 68 11.84 -11.07 34.27
C THR A 68 13.40 -11.04 34.42
N ASP A 69 13.94 -9.83 34.63
CA ASP A 69 15.02 -9.33 35.53
C ASP A 69 16.53 -9.76 35.53
N SER A 70 17.34 -8.68 35.59
CA SER A 70 18.63 -8.46 36.30
C SER A 70 19.93 -8.34 35.47
N ALA A 71 20.51 -7.13 35.51
CA ALA A 71 21.90 -6.77 35.12
C ALA A 71 22.89 -7.02 36.30
N PRO A 72 24.21 -6.65 36.26
CA PRO A 72 25.02 -6.02 35.20
C PRO A 72 26.46 -6.61 35.02
N HIS A 73 27.26 -5.97 34.14
CA HIS A 73 28.73 -5.85 34.05
C HIS A 73 29.33 -6.26 32.67
N THR A 74 29.77 -5.33 31.81
CA THR A 74 31.04 -4.53 31.67
C THR A 74 32.01 -5.16 30.64
N GLU A 75 32.46 -4.34 29.67
CA GLU A 75 33.64 -4.50 28.76
C GLU A 75 33.57 -5.62 27.69
N SER A 76 34.27 -5.62 26.54
CA SER A 76 34.91 -4.66 25.65
C SER A 76 35.50 -5.52 24.49
N LEU A 77 35.46 -5.02 23.25
CA LEU A 77 36.32 -5.38 22.10
C LEU A 77 36.18 -6.72 21.33
N THR A 78 35.78 -6.54 20.06
CA THR A 78 36.22 -7.21 18.80
C THR A 78 35.57 -8.53 18.33
N PRO A 79 35.44 -8.74 17.00
CA PRO A 79 34.40 -9.58 16.43
C PRO A 79 34.91 -10.89 15.81
N SER A 80 34.36 -12.02 16.25
CA SER A 80 34.29 -13.23 15.43
C SER A 80 33.16 -14.18 15.87
N THR A 81 32.31 -14.52 14.90
CA THR A 81 31.57 -15.79 14.70
C THR A 81 30.50 -16.25 15.71
N GLY A 82 29.25 -16.37 15.21
CA GLY A 82 28.09 -17.06 15.81
C GLY A 82 27.45 -16.26 16.95
N ASP A 83 26.13 -16.13 17.13
CA ASP A 83 25.06 -17.02 16.72
C ASP A 83 23.70 -16.26 16.77
N SER A 84 22.74 -16.84 16.04
CA SER A 84 21.30 -16.59 15.94
C SER A 84 20.62 -15.79 17.07
N SER A 85 20.20 -14.54 16.75
CA SER A 85 19.09 -13.85 17.40
C SER A 85 17.95 -13.68 16.38
N SER A 86 16.72 -14.02 16.77
CA SER A 86 15.51 -14.09 15.93
C SER A 86 15.23 -12.79 15.17
N VAL A 87 15.73 -12.72 13.94
CA VAL A 87 15.24 -11.84 12.89
C VAL A 87 13.91 -12.44 12.44
N SER A 88 12.80 -11.71 12.60
CA SER A 88 11.55 -12.00 11.90
C SER A 88 11.91 -12.23 10.44
N LYS A 89 11.79 -13.46 9.90
CA LYS A 89 12.28 -13.87 8.57
C LYS A 89 12.07 -12.76 7.54
N ALA A 90 13.10 -11.94 7.37
CA ALA A 90 13.08 -10.85 6.42
C ALA A 90 13.23 -11.46 5.03
N TRP A 91 12.73 -10.76 4.03
CA TRP A 91 13.01 -11.05 2.63
C TRP A 91 14.54 -11.07 2.40
N GLU A 92 15.19 -12.24 2.52
CA GLU A 92 16.65 -12.34 2.42
C GLU A 92 17.13 -12.85 1.05
N ALA A 93 16.25 -13.37 0.19
CA ALA A 93 16.61 -13.85 -1.13
C ALA A 93 15.78 -13.16 -2.22
N PHE A 94 16.39 -12.21 -2.94
CA PHE A 94 15.90 -11.77 -4.25
C PHE A 94 16.50 -12.68 -5.33
N SER A 95 15.81 -12.82 -6.46
CA SER A 95 16.24 -13.74 -7.52
C SER A 95 17.57 -13.28 -8.13
N MET A 96 18.61 -14.10 -8.01
CA MET A 96 19.88 -13.93 -8.75
C MET A 96 19.74 -14.59 -10.12
N LEU A 97 19.91 -13.80 -11.18
CA LEU A 97 19.73 -14.28 -12.55
C LEU A 97 21.08 -14.57 -13.20
N SER A 98 21.22 -15.75 -13.79
CA SER A 98 22.31 -16.04 -14.72
C SER A 98 22.26 -15.11 -15.93
N GLU A 99 23.37 -14.93 -16.65
CA GLU A 99 23.42 -14.07 -17.85
C GLU A 99 22.34 -14.45 -18.88
N SER A 100 22.09 -15.75 -19.06
CA SER A 100 21.03 -16.25 -19.95
C SER A 100 19.61 -15.86 -19.49
N GLU A 101 19.38 -15.81 -18.19
CA GLU A 101 18.10 -15.40 -17.60
C GLU A 101 17.95 -13.88 -17.64
N GLN A 102 19.04 -13.13 -17.49
CA GLN A 102 19.05 -11.69 -17.65
C GLN A 102 18.65 -11.30 -19.09
N GLU A 103 19.20 -11.98 -20.11
CA GLU A 103 18.87 -11.70 -21.52
C GLU A 103 17.40 -12.06 -21.83
N ARG A 104 16.93 -13.22 -21.37
CA ARG A 104 15.51 -13.62 -21.51
C ARG A 104 14.57 -12.67 -20.78
N THR A 105 14.93 -12.25 -19.57
CA THR A 105 14.16 -11.29 -18.77
C THR A 105 14.10 -9.94 -19.46
N TYR A 106 15.23 -9.43 -19.96
CA TYR A 106 15.27 -8.18 -20.72
C TYR A 106 14.38 -8.23 -21.96
N SER A 107 14.44 -9.33 -22.72
CA SER A 107 13.58 -9.55 -23.88
C SER A 107 12.10 -9.54 -23.49
N ALA A 108 11.71 -10.27 -22.44
CA ALA A 108 10.32 -10.29 -21.96
C ALA A 108 9.83 -8.90 -21.51
N LEU A 109 10.64 -8.18 -20.71
CA LEU A 109 10.31 -6.82 -20.26
C LEU A 109 10.21 -5.83 -21.42
N SER A 110 11.02 -6.00 -22.47
CA SER A 110 10.95 -5.14 -23.66
C SER A 110 9.62 -5.30 -24.39
N HIS A 111 9.07 -6.51 -24.46
CA HIS A 111 7.75 -6.76 -25.06
C HIS A 111 6.60 -6.36 -24.13
N ALA A 112 6.82 -6.40 -22.81
CA ALA A 112 5.84 -6.02 -21.80
C ALA A 112 5.77 -4.50 -21.52
N CYS A 113 6.55 -3.68 -22.23
CA CYS A 113 6.48 -2.22 -22.08
C CYS A 113 5.09 -1.71 -22.47
N HIS A 114 4.49 -0.91 -21.58
CA HIS A 114 3.12 -0.44 -21.73
C HIS A 114 3.00 0.61 -22.84
N GLY A 115 1.93 0.52 -23.63
CA GLY A 115 1.62 1.48 -24.68
C GLY A 115 1.18 2.84 -24.11
N HIS A 116 1.41 3.90 -24.90
CA HIS A 116 1.10 5.29 -24.52
C HIS A 116 -0.34 5.48 -24.04
N GLN A 117 -1.32 4.96 -24.78
CA GLN A 117 -2.74 5.13 -24.47
C GLN A 117 -3.12 4.50 -23.12
N LEU A 118 -2.53 3.34 -22.80
CA LEU A 118 -2.73 2.66 -21.52
C LEU A 118 -2.06 3.45 -20.38
N LEU A 119 -0.83 3.91 -20.57
CA LEU A 119 -0.16 4.74 -19.55
C LEU A 119 -0.97 6.02 -19.26
N GLU A 120 -1.48 6.68 -20.30
CA GLU A 120 -2.30 7.89 -20.13
C GLU A 120 -3.59 7.60 -19.35
N SER A 121 -4.31 6.53 -19.69
CA SER A 121 -5.52 6.14 -18.96
C SER A 121 -5.25 5.73 -17.51
N GLN A 122 -4.04 5.24 -17.22
CA GLN A 122 -3.58 4.81 -15.89
C GLN A 122 -2.85 5.90 -15.09
N GLY A 123 -2.98 7.18 -15.49
CA GLY A 123 -2.52 8.29 -14.63
C GLY A 123 -1.12 8.81 -14.93
N TYR A 124 -0.44 8.33 -15.96
CA TYR A 124 0.89 8.83 -16.30
C TYR A 124 0.80 10.25 -16.87
N ILE A 125 1.78 11.08 -16.48
CA ILE A 125 2.00 12.41 -17.04
C ILE A 125 2.94 12.23 -18.21
N LEU A 126 2.45 12.39 -19.45
CA LEU A 126 3.20 12.18 -20.68
C LEU A 126 3.48 13.52 -21.39
N PRO A 127 4.46 13.56 -22.33
CA PRO A 127 4.67 14.72 -23.18
C PRO A 127 3.38 15.11 -23.92
N GLY A 128 2.97 16.38 -23.82
CA GLY A 128 1.72 16.91 -24.38
C GLY A 128 0.45 16.71 -23.53
N SER A 129 0.44 15.85 -22.49
CA SER A 129 -0.77 15.60 -21.71
C SER A 129 -1.15 16.79 -20.83
N ILE A 130 -2.42 17.18 -20.86
CA ILE A 130 -3.02 18.17 -19.95
C ILE A 130 -3.94 17.42 -18.99
N ARG A 131 -3.65 17.50 -17.70
CA ARG A 131 -4.38 16.73 -16.67
C ARG A 131 -4.85 17.63 -15.53
N ALA A 132 -6.13 17.49 -15.15
CA ALA A 132 -6.72 18.24 -14.03
C ALA A 132 -6.29 17.67 -12.67
N ASP A 133 -6.02 16.36 -12.60
CA ASP A 133 -5.66 15.62 -11.37
C ASP A 133 -4.14 15.66 -11.06
N MET A 134 -3.34 16.42 -11.81
CA MET A 134 -1.87 16.44 -11.66
C MET A 134 -1.41 16.74 -10.22
N LYS A 135 -2.19 17.55 -9.47
CA LYS A 135 -1.92 17.90 -8.08
C LYS A 135 -2.00 16.71 -7.11
N GLU A 136 -2.78 15.68 -7.43
CA GLU A 136 -2.93 14.47 -6.61
C GLU A 136 -1.68 13.57 -6.69
N ILE A 137 -0.93 13.68 -7.79
CA ILE A 137 0.23 12.85 -8.08
C ILE A 137 1.53 13.57 -7.71
N THR A 138 1.59 14.90 -7.90
CA THR A 138 2.82 15.67 -7.72
C THR A 138 2.60 17.11 -7.26
N SER A 139 3.60 17.64 -6.55
CA SER A 139 3.71 19.06 -6.24
C SER A 139 4.43 19.85 -7.33
N LEU A 140 4.99 19.20 -8.35
CA LEU A 140 5.72 19.83 -9.46
C LEU A 140 4.76 20.43 -10.50
N LEU A 141 5.26 21.38 -11.28
CA LEU A 141 4.55 21.91 -12.45
C LEU A 141 4.99 21.13 -13.69
N TYR A 142 4.15 21.11 -14.73
CA TYR A 142 4.47 20.43 -15.99
C TYR A 142 5.82 20.91 -16.58
N VAL A 143 6.10 22.22 -16.47
CA VAL A 143 7.37 22.84 -16.92
C VAL A 143 8.61 22.34 -16.17
N ASP A 144 8.46 21.66 -15.04
CA ASP A 144 9.56 21.05 -14.29
C ASP A 144 9.94 19.66 -14.86
N PHE A 145 9.06 19.03 -15.63
CA PHE A 145 9.26 17.68 -16.13
C PHE A 145 10.30 17.62 -17.24
N ARG A 146 11.11 16.56 -17.24
CA ARG A 146 12.16 16.33 -18.24
C ARG A 146 12.09 14.90 -18.76
N GLY A 147 12.35 14.73 -20.05
CA GLY A 147 12.60 13.40 -20.62
C GLY A 147 13.89 12.80 -20.04
N THR A 148 13.92 11.48 -19.88
CA THR A 148 15.19 10.78 -19.64
C THR A 148 16.22 11.09 -20.73
N PRO A 149 17.53 11.14 -20.42
CA PRO A 149 18.56 11.47 -21.40
C PRO A 149 18.50 10.55 -22.63
N HIS A 150 18.86 11.07 -23.80
CA HIS A 150 19.04 10.21 -24.97
C HIS A 150 20.25 9.28 -24.80
N PRO A 151 20.22 8.10 -25.44
CA PRO A 151 21.33 7.17 -25.41
C PRO A 151 22.54 7.85 -26.05
N SER A 152 23.63 8.00 -25.30
CA SER A 152 24.83 8.65 -25.82
C SER A 152 25.58 7.68 -26.72
N SER A 153 25.81 8.05 -27.99
CA SER A 153 26.48 7.16 -28.97
C SER A 153 27.99 6.98 -28.71
N ARG A 154 28.61 7.73 -27.78
CA ARG A 154 30.05 7.73 -27.54
C ARG A 154 30.41 8.05 -26.07
N LEU A 155 31.26 7.19 -25.50
CA LEU A 155 32.28 7.50 -24.47
C LEU A 155 31.83 8.00 -23.07
N THR A 156 30.63 7.70 -22.59
CA THR A 156 30.44 7.71 -21.12
C THR A 156 31.14 6.49 -20.55
N LYS A 157 32.03 6.67 -19.58
CA LYS A 157 32.85 5.60 -18.95
C LYS A 157 31.99 4.51 -18.27
N THR A 158 30.70 4.77 -18.08
CA THR A 158 29.71 3.85 -17.53
C THR A 158 28.55 3.66 -18.51
N SER A 159 28.23 2.41 -18.81
CA SER A 159 27.03 2.04 -19.57
C SER A 159 25.79 2.20 -18.69
N LYS A 160 24.71 2.76 -19.27
CA LYS A 160 23.40 2.79 -18.62
C LYS A 160 22.86 1.39 -18.39
N ARG A 161 21.96 1.23 -17.42
CA ARG A 161 21.33 -0.06 -17.14
C ARG A 161 20.30 -0.41 -18.20
N LYS A 162 20.14 -1.70 -18.50
CA LYS A 162 19.12 -2.21 -19.42
C LYS A 162 17.72 -2.05 -18.83
N ALA A 163 17.54 -2.33 -17.54
CA ALA A 163 16.29 -2.19 -16.83
C ALA A 163 16.52 -1.83 -15.35
N VAL A 164 15.69 -0.93 -14.80
CA VAL A 164 15.80 -0.44 -13.42
C VAL A 164 14.43 -0.44 -12.76
N SER A 165 14.33 -1.08 -11.59
CA SER A 165 13.15 -0.96 -10.75
C SER A 165 13.24 0.25 -9.83
N LEU A 166 12.18 1.06 -9.76
CA LEU A 166 12.15 2.34 -9.08
C LEU A 166 10.96 2.41 -8.12
N HIS A 167 11.21 2.91 -6.91
CA HIS A 167 10.18 3.28 -5.95
C HIS A 167 10.59 4.55 -5.18
N CYS A 168 9.62 5.41 -4.88
CA CYS A 168 9.80 6.60 -4.06
C CYS A 168 8.87 6.62 -2.86
N GLU A 169 9.41 6.92 -1.68
CA GLU A 169 8.54 7.36 -0.57
C GLU A 169 8.19 8.83 -0.75
N ARG A 170 6.91 9.13 -0.48
CA ARG A 170 6.32 10.44 -0.71
C ARG A 170 5.75 11.01 0.59
N VAL A 171 5.97 12.31 0.78
CA VAL A 171 5.40 13.13 1.85
C VAL A 171 4.54 14.23 1.25
N LEU A 172 3.71 14.88 2.06
CA LEU A 172 2.73 15.86 1.57
C LEU A 172 3.14 17.29 1.93
N VAL A 173 3.04 18.16 0.94
CA VAL A 173 3.21 19.61 1.09
C VAL A 173 1.84 20.30 1.06
N LEU A 174 1.83 21.63 0.99
CA LEU A 174 0.61 22.43 0.93
C LEU A 174 -0.38 21.90 -0.14
N GLU A 175 -1.68 21.91 0.19
CA GLU A 175 -2.79 21.34 -0.60
C GLU A 175 -2.70 19.81 -0.77
N ASN A 176 -2.11 19.10 0.20
CA ASN A 176 -1.92 17.63 0.17
C ASN A 176 -1.14 17.14 -1.06
N ARG A 177 -0.33 18.00 -1.68
CA ARG A 177 0.41 17.63 -2.89
C ARG A 177 1.62 16.75 -2.56
N PRO A 178 1.86 15.64 -3.27
CA PRO A 178 3.00 14.77 -2.98
C PRO A 178 4.36 15.37 -3.39
N THR A 179 5.40 15.07 -2.63
CA THR A 179 6.81 15.29 -2.99
C THR A 179 7.66 14.11 -2.54
N VAL A 180 8.77 13.86 -3.23
CA VAL A 180 9.71 12.79 -2.86
C VAL A 180 10.41 13.11 -1.54
N ALA A 181 10.60 12.08 -0.70
CA ALA A 181 11.42 12.13 0.52
C ALA A 181 12.47 11.01 0.59
N LEU A 182 12.32 9.95 -0.21
CA LEU A 182 13.30 8.87 -0.34
C LEU A 182 13.16 8.25 -1.73
N ILE A 183 14.28 7.95 -2.39
CA ILE A 183 14.33 7.26 -3.68
C ILE A 183 15.10 5.95 -3.55
N SER A 184 14.51 4.87 -4.05
CA SER A 184 15.12 3.54 -4.14
C SER A 184 15.12 3.06 -5.59
N ALA A 185 16.28 2.66 -6.09
CA ALA A 185 16.44 2.13 -7.44
C ALA A 185 17.33 0.89 -7.43
N VAL A 186 16.90 -0.17 -8.11
CA VAL A 186 17.59 -1.47 -8.18
C VAL A 186 17.71 -1.87 -9.64
N ASP A 187 18.87 -2.40 -10.06
CA ASP A 187 19.01 -3.01 -11.38
C ASP A 187 18.09 -4.23 -11.49
N THR A 188 17.15 -4.21 -12.43
CA THR A 188 16.15 -5.27 -12.54
C THR A 188 16.78 -6.62 -12.91
N LEU A 189 17.89 -6.62 -13.63
CA LEU A 189 18.52 -7.86 -14.10
C LEU A 189 19.48 -8.42 -13.06
N THR A 190 20.37 -7.60 -12.52
CA THR A 190 21.41 -8.05 -11.57
C THR A 190 20.93 -8.06 -10.12
N GLY A 191 19.94 -7.23 -9.77
CA GLY A 191 19.52 -7.00 -8.39
C GLY A 191 20.39 -5.98 -7.63
N ASP A 192 21.36 -5.35 -8.29
CA ASP A 192 22.24 -4.36 -7.67
C ASP A 192 21.47 -3.14 -7.18
N VAL A 193 21.74 -2.69 -5.96
CA VAL A 193 21.17 -1.44 -5.44
C VAL A 193 21.91 -0.27 -6.08
N LEU A 194 21.22 0.51 -6.91
CA LEU A 194 21.76 1.68 -7.58
C LEU A 194 21.59 2.93 -6.71
N LEU A 195 20.42 3.07 -6.09
CA LEU A 195 20.07 4.16 -5.19
C LEU A 195 19.24 3.66 -4.02
N ASN A 196 19.51 4.21 -2.85
CA ASN A 196 18.66 4.15 -1.67
C ASN A 196 19.00 5.36 -0.81
N ALA A 197 18.39 6.51 -1.12
CA ALA A 197 18.80 7.79 -0.57
C ALA A 197 17.61 8.63 -0.11
N TYR A 198 17.78 9.29 1.03
CA TYR A 198 16.86 10.35 1.45
C TYR A 198 16.95 11.54 0.49
N VAL A 199 15.81 12.20 0.30
CA VAL A 199 15.70 13.40 -0.53
C VAL A 199 15.11 14.49 0.33
N ASN A 200 15.85 15.59 0.52
CA ASN A 200 15.36 16.75 1.24
C ASN A 200 14.33 17.49 0.38
N PRO A 201 13.04 17.56 0.76
CA PRO A 201 12.04 18.20 -0.08
C PRO A 201 12.32 19.70 -0.26
N THR A 202 12.14 20.22 -1.48
CA THR A 202 12.36 21.65 -1.78
C THR A 202 11.25 22.56 -1.24
N LYS A 203 10.10 21.98 -0.91
CA LYS A 203 8.92 22.66 -0.34
C LYS A 203 8.71 22.23 1.11
N LYS A 204 8.12 23.12 1.91
CA LYS A 204 7.76 22.81 3.30
C LYS A 204 6.77 21.64 3.35
N VAL A 205 7.18 20.58 4.04
CA VAL A 205 6.34 19.39 4.31
C VAL A 205 5.37 19.70 5.44
N PHE A 206 4.09 19.39 5.21
CA PHE A 206 3.01 19.52 6.20
C PHE A 206 2.67 18.17 6.83
N ASP A 207 2.76 17.09 6.07
CA ASP A 207 2.55 15.74 6.55
C ASP A 207 3.66 14.81 6.05
N TRP A 208 4.43 14.27 6.98
CA TRP A 208 5.53 13.33 6.69
C TRP A 208 5.05 11.89 6.54
N ARG A 209 3.78 11.61 6.87
CA ARG A 209 3.20 10.26 6.88
C ARG A 209 4.09 9.31 7.68
N THR A 210 4.55 9.75 8.85
CA THR A 210 5.63 9.11 9.60
C THR A 210 5.26 7.69 10.04
N ASP A 211 3.99 7.46 10.33
CA ASP A 211 3.39 6.14 10.59
C ASP A 211 3.63 5.14 9.45
N ILE A 212 3.78 5.64 8.23
CA ILE A 212 3.97 4.84 7.03
C ILE A 212 5.43 4.86 6.56
N THR A 213 6.05 6.04 6.47
CA THR A 213 7.36 6.25 5.84
C THR A 213 8.53 6.06 6.80
N GLY A 214 8.29 6.16 8.12
CA GLY A 214 9.36 6.23 9.13
C GLY A 214 10.24 7.48 9.01
N ILE A 215 9.81 8.49 8.24
CA ILE A 215 10.49 9.77 8.07
C ILE A 215 9.72 10.82 8.86
N ASN A 216 10.43 11.66 9.60
CA ASN A 216 9.88 12.86 10.21
C ASN A 216 10.84 14.03 10.00
N SER A 217 10.38 15.24 10.30
CA SER A 217 11.17 16.46 10.09
C SER A 217 12.52 16.42 10.82
N SER A 218 12.57 15.88 12.04
CA SER A 218 13.82 15.81 12.82
C SER A 218 14.83 14.83 12.23
N LYS A 219 14.36 13.66 11.78
CA LYS A 219 15.18 12.66 11.06
C LYS A 219 15.74 13.26 9.78
N MET A 220 14.90 13.86 8.94
CA MET A 220 15.35 14.50 7.69
C MET A 220 16.36 15.62 7.93
N ARG A 221 16.12 16.52 8.91
CA ARG A 221 17.09 17.59 9.25
C ARG A 221 18.45 17.03 9.67
N ARG A 222 18.47 15.94 10.44
CA ARG A 222 19.72 15.26 10.82
C ARG A 222 20.42 14.68 9.60
N THR A 223 19.71 13.94 8.76
CA THR A 223 20.25 13.38 7.52
C THR A 223 20.83 14.45 6.59
N VAL A 224 20.18 15.61 6.47
CA VAL A 224 20.70 16.76 5.71
C VAL A 224 21.99 17.31 6.34
N LYS A 225 22.00 17.52 7.66
CA LYS A 225 23.17 18.00 8.40
C LYS A 225 24.38 17.06 8.22
N ASP A 226 24.11 15.76 8.20
CA ASP A 226 25.13 14.71 8.05
C ASP A 226 25.52 14.48 6.57
N LYS A 227 24.98 15.28 5.63
CA LYS A 227 25.22 15.19 4.17
C LYS A 227 24.85 13.83 3.57
N GLN A 228 23.82 13.18 4.12
CA GLN A 228 23.31 11.88 3.68
C GLN A 228 21.99 11.98 2.90
N ALA A 229 21.53 13.20 2.59
CA ALA A 229 20.34 13.44 1.77
C ALA A 229 20.70 14.18 0.47
N LEU A 230 20.00 13.83 -0.60
CA LEU A 230 20.01 14.58 -1.86
C LEU A 230 19.23 15.88 -1.70
N ASN A 231 19.63 16.95 -2.40
CA ASN A 231 19.02 18.26 -2.25
C ASN A 231 17.87 18.46 -3.26
N GLY A 232 16.69 17.94 -2.91
CA GLY A 232 15.50 18.09 -3.74
C GLY A 232 15.34 17.03 -4.82
N TRP A 233 14.20 17.13 -5.50
CA TRP A 233 13.82 16.20 -6.57
C TRP A 233 14.72 16.33 -7.80
N GLN A 234 15.35 17.50 -8.03
CA GLN A 234 16.32 17.70 -9.10
C GLN A 234 17.54 16.80 -8.93
N ASP A 235 18.20 16.86 -7.76
CA ASP A 235 19.35 16.00 -7.45
C ASP A 235 18.98 14.51 -7.50
N ALA A 236 17.80 14.15 -7.00
CA ALA A 236 17.29 12.78 -7.08
C ALA A 236 17.12 12.31 -8.53
N ARG A 237 16.55 13.16 -9.39
CA ARG A 237 16.39 12.89 -10.83
C ARG A 237 17.73 12.78 -11.52
N ASP A 238 18.65 13.72 -11.30
CA ASP A 238 19.96 13.74 -11.95
C ASP A 238 20.79 12.52 -11.55
N ARG A 239 20.70 12.13 -10.27
CA ARG A 239 21.33 10.91 -9.78
C ARG A 239 20.72 9.66 -10.41
N LEU A 240 19.40 9.58 -10.57
CA LEU A 240 18.75 8.50 -11.32
C LEU A 240 19.20 8.49 -12.79
N PHE A 241 19.23 9.65 -13.44
CA PHE A 241 19.69 9.83 -14.83
C PHE A 241 21.15 9.44 -15.03
N SER A 242 21.98 9.40 -13.98
CA SER A 242 23.33 8.82 -14.08
C SER A 242 23.31 7.32 -14.39
N HIS A 243 22.23 6.60 -14.02
CA HIS A 243 22.05 5.16 -14.23
C HIS A 243 21.17 4.79 -15.43
N ILE A 244 20.26 5.69 -15.84
CA ILE A 244 19.25 5.40 -16.88
C ILE A 244 19.34 6.36 -18.08
N ASP A 245 18.82 5.93 -19.22
CA ASP A 245 18.52 6.76 -20.39
C ASP A 245 17.15 6.38 -20.98
N SER A 246 16.80 6.91 -22.17
CA SER A 246 15.53 6.60 -22.83
C SER A 246 15.42 5.15 -23.35
N ASN A 247 16.50 4.38 -23.37
CA ASN A 247 16.50 2.95 -23.75
C ASN A 247 16.39 2.01 -22.54
N THR A 248 16.75 2.49 -21.34
CA THR A 248 16.49 1.76 -20.10
C THR A 248 14.99 1.49 -19.95
N ILE A 249 14.61 0.29 -19.51
CA ILE A 249 13.22 -0.02 -19.12
C ILE A 249 13.05 0.34 -17.65
N LEU A 250 12.09 1.21 -17.30
CA LEU A 250 11.72 1.45 -15.90
C LEU A 250 10.63 0.50 -15.45
N VAL A 251 10.86 -0.16 -14.32
CA VAL A 251 9.96 -1.11 -13.68
C VAL A 251 9.47 -0.55 -12.36
N GLY A 252 8.19 -0.69 -12.04
CA GLY A 252 7.70 -0.29 -10.72
C GLY A 252 6.25 -0.71 -10.49
N HIS A 253 5.70 -0.30 -9.36
CA HIS A 253 4.29 -0.52 -9.03
C HIS A 253 3.61 0.83 -8.86
N GLU A 254 2.57 1.10 -9.66
CA GLU A 254 1.96 2.45 -9.76
C GLU A 254 3.04 3.53 -9.98
N LEU A 255 3.92 3.25 -10.94
CA LEU A 255 5.19 3.94 -11.13
C LEU A 255 4.99 5.42 -11.56
N GLN A 256 3.81 5.81 -12.06
CA GLN A 256 3.42 7.21 -12.25
C GLN A 256 3.59 8.05 -10.98
N ASN A 257 3.40 7.46 -9.80
CA ASN A 257 3.61 8.15 -8.52
C ASN A 257 5.06 8.56 -8.32
N SER A 258 6.01 7.68 -8.64
CA SER A 258 7.45 7.97 -8.50
C SER A 258 7.93 8.91 -9.60
N LEU A 259 7.53 8.67 -10.86
CA LEU A 259 7.88 9.55 -11.98
C LEU A 259 7.31 10.96 -11.81
N GLY A 260 6.10 11.08 -11.28
CA GLY A 260 5.44 12.35 -11.03
C GLY A 260 6.17 13.22 -10.02
N VAL A 261 6.63 12.66 -8.89
CA VAL A 261 7.38 13.42 -7.87
C VAL A 261 8.84 13.69 -8.25
N LEU A 262 9.37 12.98 -9.25
CA LEU A 262 10.68 13.25 -9.83
C LEU A 262 10.61 14.18 -11.07
N GLY A 263 9.43 14.40 -11.62
CA GLY A 263 9.24 15.21 -12.82
C GLY A 263 9.90 14.56 -14.04
N ILE A 264 9.57 13.29 -14.32
CA ILE A 264 10.21 12.51 -15.40
C ILE A 264 9.17 12.07 -16.43
N PHE A 265 9.47 12.31 -17.71
CA PHE A 265 8.87 11.59 -18.83
C PHE A 265 9.78 10.44 -19.24
N HIS A 266 9.23 9.24 -19.35
CA HIS A 266 10.01 8.07 -19.74
C HIS A 266 9.23 7.17 -20.72
N PRO A 267 9.83 6.77 -21.86
CA PRO A 267 9.09 6.07 -22.91
C PRO A 267 8.92 4.56 -22.70
N ARG A 268 9.76 3.92 -21.85
CA ARG A 268 9.79 2.45 -21.71
C ARG A 268 9.43 2.03 -20.29
N VAL A 269 8.14 1.86 -20.03
CA VAL A 269 7.62 1.59 -18.68
C VAL A 269 7.01 0.20 -18.62
N VAL A 270 7.37 -0.56 -17.59
CA VAL A 270 6.65 -1.76 -17.14
C VAL A 270 6.12 -1.50 -15.73
N ASP A 271 4.83 -1.22 -15.64
CA ASP A 271 4.12 -1.08 -14.38
C ASP A 271 3.51 -2.42 -13.97
N THR A 272 3.87 -2.92 -12.81
CA THR A 272 3.43 -4.20 -12.27
C THR A 272 1.98 -4.19 -11.80
N ALA A 273 1.41 -3.04 -11.40
CA ALA A 273 -0.01 -2.93 -11.10
C ALA A 273 -0.84 -3.13 -12.37
N ILE A 274 -0.42 -2.48 -13.47
CA ILE A 274 -1.06 -2.62 -14.77
C ILE A 274 -0.89 -4.06 -15.31
N ALA A 275 0.34 -4.60 -15.29
CA ALA A 275 0.61 -5.93 -15.84
C ALA A 275 -0.18 -7.04 -15.12
N THR A 276 -0.31 -6.94 -13.79
CA THR A 276 -1.11 -7.90 -13.01
C THR A 276 -2.60 -7.72 -13.24
N ALA A 277 -3.09 -6.49 -13.40
CA ALA A 277 -4.48 -6.24 -13.77
C ALA A 277 -4.82 -6.73 -15.19
N GLN A 278 -3.92 -6.57 -16.16
CA GLN A 278 -4.06 -7.15 -17.50
C GLN A 278 -4.11 -8.68 -17.47
N ALA A 279 -3.29 -9.32 -16.63
CA ALA A 279 -3.33 -10.76 -16.45
C ALA A 279 -4.68 -11.24 -15.88
N ALA A 280 -5.36 -10.42 -15.07
CA ALA A 280 -6.67 -10.73 -14.53
C ALA A 280 -7.83 -10.41 -15.49
N PHE A 281 -7.80 -9.25 -16.14
CA PHE A 281 -8.95 -8.67 -16.86
C PHE A 281 -8.78 -8.57 -18.38
N GLY A 282 -7.61 -8.94 -18.91
CA GLY A 282 -7.29 -8.98 -20.33
C GLY A 282 -6.26 -7.93 -20.76
N GLU A 283 -5.40 -8.32 -21.70
CA GLU A 283 -4.25 -7.53 -22.16
C GLU A 283 -4.63 -6.23 -22.90
N ASN A 284 -5.78 -6.23 -23.59
CA ASN A 284 -6.25 -5.07 -24.36
C ASN A 284 -7.06 -4.06 -23.54
N ALA A 285 -7.28 -4.31 -22.25
CA ALA A 285 -8.04 -3.40 -21.40
C ALA A 285 -7.23 -2.13 -21.08
N LEU A 286 -7.85 -0.97 -21.27
CA LEU A 286 -7.29 0.33 -20.91
C LEU A 286 -7.69 0.79 -19.50
N GLN A 287 -8.72 0.17 -18.94
CA GLN A 287 -9.22 0.42 -17.60
C GLN A 287 -9.54 -0.90 -16.93
N PHE A 288 -9.26 -0.96 -15.63
CA PHE A 288 -9.43 -2.17 -14.83
C PHE A 288 -10.47 -1.92 -13.73
N PRO A 289 -11.36 -2.87 -13.47
CA PRO A 289 -12.33 -2.73 -12.37
C PRO A 289 -11.65 -2.60 -10.99
N THR A 290 -10.44 -3.13 -10.87
CA THR A 290 -9.58 -2.99 -9.70
C THR A 290 -8.12 -3.17 -10.10
N MET A 291 -7.23 -2.58 -9.31
CA MET A 291 -5.80 -2.88 -9.29
C MET A 291 -5.41 -3.20 -7.84
N TRP A 292 -4.56 -4.20 -7.66
CA TRP A 292 -4.15 -4.63 -6.33
C TRP A 292 -2.87 -3.94 -5.90
N GLY A 293 -2.79 -3.56 -4.62
CA GLY A 293 -1.57 -2.99 -4.06
C GLY A 293 -0.41 -3.99 -4.00
N LEU A 294 0.82 -3.47 -3.99
CA LEU A 294 2.06 -4.24 -4.02
C LEU A 294 2.11 -5.33 -2.94
N GLU A 295 1.68 -5.03 -1.71
CA GLU A 295 1.67 -5.97 -0.58
C GLU A 295 0.76 -7.18 -0.86
N TYR A 296 -0.42 -6.95 -1.42
CA TYR A 296 -1.35 -8.03 -1.77
C TYR A 296 -0.76 -8.91 -2.87
N ILE A 297 -0.18 -8.31 -3.90
CA ILE A 297 0.43 -9.06 -5.01
C ILE A 297 1.64 -9.84 -4.50
N SER A 298 2.52 -9.24 -3.70
CA SER A 298 3.66 -9.92 -3.09
C SER A 298 3.22 -11.19 -2.34
N ARG A 299 2.20 -11.06 -1.49
CA ARG A 299 1.71 -12.17 -0.67
C ARG A 299 1.00 -13.27 -1.48
N THR A 300 0.29 -12.91 -2.54
CA THR A 300 -0.56 -13.85 -3.29
C THR A 300 0.12 -14.44 -4.53
N LEU A 301 0.99 -13.67 -5.21
CA LEU A 301 1.73 -14.09 -6.39
C LEU A 301 3.12 -14.63 -6.04
N LEU A 302 3.86 -13.94 -5.16
CA LEU A 302 5.21 -14.35 -4.77
C LEU A 302 5.24 -15.21 -3.50
N HIS A 303 4.11 -15.32 -2.81
CA HIS A 303 3.99 -15.99 -1.50
C HIS A 303 4.93 -15.42 -0.45
N GLN A 304 5.13 -14.10 -0.49
CA GLN A 304 6.07 -13.41 0.38
C GLN A 304 5.45 -12.17 1.00
N GLU A 305 5.56 -12.08 2.32
CA GLU A 305 5.22 -10.88 3.08
C GLU A 305 6.31 -9.83 2.89
N MET A 306 5.90 -8.59 2.70
CA MET A 306 6.84 -7.47 2.67
C MET A 306 7.23 -7.12 4.10
N GLY A 307 8.53 -6.98 4.33
CA GLY A 307 9.07 -6.54 5.60
C GLY A 307 8.76 -5.09 5.93
N ALA A 308 9.07 -4.75 7.18
CA ALA A 308 9.08 -3.39 7.69
C ALA A 308 10.43 -3.13 8.37
N VAL A 309 10.91 -1.89 8.28
CA VAL A 309 12.10 -1.42 9.03
C VAL A 309 11.59 -0.51 10.14
N ASP A 310 11.86 -0.89 11.38
CA ASP A 310 11.35 -0.21 12.59
C ASP A 310 9.82 -0.06 12.61
N GLY A 311 9.09 -1.00 11.99
CA GLY A 311 7.63 -0.94 11.86
C GLY A 311 7.12 -0.04 10.73
N TYR A 312 8.01 0.54 9.91
CA TYR A 312 7.68 1.38 8.77
C TYR A 312 7.96 0.70 7.43
N ARG A 313 7.36 1.21 6.35
CA ARG A 313 7.60 0.67 5.01
C ARG A 313 9.07 0.80 4.61
N ASN A 314 9.61 -0.28 4.06
CA ASN A 314 10.97 -0.31 3.54
C ASN A 314 11.01 0.04 2.05
N SER A 315 11.39 1.27 1.72
CA SER A 315 11.43 1.77 0.34
C SER A 315 12.24 0.88 -0.62
N LEU A 316 13.40 0.38 -0.19
CA LEU A 316 14.27 -0.47 -1.01
C LEU A 316 13.63 -1.82 -1.30
N GLU A 317 12.97 -2.40 -0.29
CA GLU A 317 12.25 -3.66 -0.44
C GLU A 317 11.08 -3.52 -1.43
N ARG A 318 10.39 -2.38 -1.46
CA ARG A 318 9.32 -2.14 -2.46
C ARG A 318 9.85 -2.14 -3.89
N ALA A 319 11.02 -1.54 -4.12
CA ALA A 319 11.69 -1.61 -5.42
C ALA A 319 12.09 -3.06 -5.77
N ARG A 320 12.60 -3.83 -4.79
CA ARG A 320 12.92 -5.25 -4.99
C ARG A 320 11.69 -6.11 -5.30
N VAL A 321 10.59 -5.95 -4.56
CA VAL A 321 9.36 -6.71 -4.80
C VAL A 321 8.75 -6.35 -6.16
N SER A 322 8.76 -5.07 -6.54
CA SER A 322 8.33 -4.65 -7.88
C SER A 322 9.19 -5.31 -8.97
N ARG A 323 10.51 -5.42 -8.76
CA ARG A 323 11.40 -6.21 -9.63
C ARG A 323 10.94 -7.67 -9.71
N GLU A 324 10.71 -8.35 -8.59
CA GLU A 324 10.34 -9.78 -8.58
C GLU A 324 8.99 -10.05 -9.25
N ILE A 325 8.00 -9.17 -9.08
CA ILE A 325 6.72 -9.29 -9.82
C ILE A 325 6.97 -9.14 -11.32
N ALA A 326 7.82 -8.19 -11.74
CA ALA A 326 8.17 -8.03 -13.14
C ALA A 326 8.93 -9.23 -13.70
N LEU A 327 9.72 -9.93 -12.87
CA LEU A 327 10.35 -11.19 -13.23
C LEU A 327 9.32 -12.30 -13.51
N CYS A 328 8.16 -12.30 -12.85
CA CYS A 328 7.07 -13.23 -13.16
C CYS A 328 6.46 -13.03 -14.55
N ILE A 329 6.62 -11.86 -15.17
CA ILE A 329 6.14 -11.60 -16.55
C ILE A 329 6.79 -12.57 -17.56
N ARG A 330 8.02 -13.05 -17.29
CA ARG A 330 8.67 -14.08 -18.13
C ARG A 330 7.95 -15.43 -18.09
N SER A 331 7.21 -15.69 -17.02
CA SER A 331 6.53 -16.95 -16.74
C SER A 331 5.03 -16.74 -16.93
N GLU A 332 4.59 -16.69 -18.19
CA GLU A 332 3.19 -16.44 -18.53
C GLU A 332 2.23 -17.38 -17.77
N GLY A 333 2.62 -18.64 -17.53
CA GLY A 333 1.79 -19.60 -16.80
C GLY A 333 1.45 -19.14 -15.37
N LEU A 334 2.45 -18.69 -14.61
CA LEU A 334 2.26 -18.27 -13.21
C LEU A 334 1.38 -17.00 -13.13
N LEU A 335 1.69 -16.00 -13.95
CA LEU A 335 0.97 -14.74 -13.92
C LEU A 335 -0.48 -14.91 -14.43
N LYS A 336 -0.69 -15.72 -15.49
CA LYS A 336 -2.03 -16.02 -16.01
C LYS A 336 -2.86 -16.84 -15.03
N SER A 337 -2.28 -17.83 -14.34
CA SER A 337 -3.00 -18.60 -13.33
C SER A 337 -3.40 -17.72 -12.14
N TRP A 338 -2.48 -16.89 -11.66
CA TRP A 338 -2.78 -15.93 -10.59
C TRP A 338 -3.86 -14.94 -11.02
N GLY A 339 -3.74 -14.35 -12.21
CA GLY A 339 -4.71 -13.41 -12.77
C GLY A 339 -6.12 -14.01 -12.86
N THR A 340 -6.21 -15.27 -13.30
CA THR A 340 -7.49 -15.99 -13.36
C THR A 340 -8.10 -16.16 -11.97
N GLN A 341 -7.29 -16.55 -10.98
CA GLN A 341 -7.74 -16.75 -9.60
C GLN A 341 -8.28 -15.45 -9.00
N VAL A 342 -7.50 -14.36 -9.04
CA VAL A 342 -7.91 -13.08 -8.44
C VAL A 342 -9.10 -12.44 -9.15
N ARG A 343 -9.30 -12.71 -10.45
CA ARG A 343 -10.51 -12.31 -11.17
C ARG A 343 -11.75 -13.05 -10.64
N ILE A 344 -11.64 -14.35 -10.39
CA ILE A 344 -12.75 -15.14 -9.84
C ILE A 344 -13.13 -14.61 -8.46
N GLU A 345 -12.13 -14.38 -7.60
CA GLU A 345 -12.32 -13.80 -6.27
C GLU A 345 -13.00 -12.43 -6.35
N TYR A 346 -12.53 -11.55 -7.23
CA TYR A 346 -13.14 -10.24 -7.46
C TYR A 346 -14.62 -10.35 -7.81
N HIS A 347 -14.99 -11.18 -8.79
CA HIS A 347 -16.39 -11.33 -9.19
C HIS A 347 -17.25 -11.93 -8.09
N HIS A 348 -16.72 -12.87 -7.30
CA HIS A 348 -17.41 -13.44 -6.15
C HIS A 348 -17.69 -12.38 -5.09
N GLU A 349 -16.70 -11.53 -4.75
CA GLU A 349 -16.90 -10.42 -3.82
C GLU A 349 -17.93 -9.40 -4.32
N GLN A 350 -17.94 -9.09 -5.63
CA GLN A 350 -18.94 -8.18 -6.20
C GLN A 350 -20.36 -8.78 -6.12
N GLN A 351 -20.51 -10.10 -6.28
CA GLN A 351 -21.80 -10.77 -6.11
C GLN A 351 -22.30 -10.68 -4.67
N ILE A 352 -21.43 -10.96 -3.69
CA ILE A 352 -21.77 -10.84 -2.26
C ILE A 352 -22.22 -9.42 -1.93
N LYS A 353 -21.44 -8.40 -2.33
CA LYS A 353 -21.80 -6.99 -2.10
C LYS A 353 -23.12 -6.60 -2.77
N ALA A 354 -23.37 -7.10 -3.98
CA ALA A 354 -24.63 -6.82 -4.67
C ALA A 354 -25.84 -7.47 -3.96
N GLU A 355 -25.68 -8.67 -3.38
CA GLU A 355 -26.71 -9.32 -2.58
C GLU A 355 -26.98 -8.58 -1.26
N GLU A 356 -25.93 -8.15 -0.55
CA GLU A 356 -26.05 -7.34 0.67
C GLU A 356 -26.78 -6.01 0.40
N ILE A 357 -26.45 -5.34 -0.70
CA ILE A 357 -27.13 -4.10 -1.11
C ILE A 357 -28.60 -4.37 -1.43
N LYS A 358 -28.91 -5.44 -2.17
CA LYS A 358 -30.30 -5.82 -2.49
C LYS A 358 -31.10 -6.11 -1.22
N GLN A 359 -30.51 -6.80 -0.25
CA GLN A 359 -31.15 -7.08 1.03
C GLN A 359 -31.43 -5.78 1.80
N SER A 360 -30.44 -4.90 1.92
CA SER A 360 -30.60 -3.61 2.61
C SER A 360 -31.67 -2.72 1.95
N ILE A 361 -31.72 -2.66 0.62
CA ILE A 361 -32.79 -1.95 -0.10
C ILE A 361 -34.15 -2.59 0.17
N GLY A 362 -34.23 -3.93 0.20
CA GLY A 362 -35.45 -4.66 0.53
C GLY A 362 -35.99 -4.32 1.93
N GLU A 363 -35.12 -4.26 2.93
CA GLU A 363 -35.44 -3.87 4.30
C GLU A 363 -35.96 -2.43 4.37
N LEU A 364 -35.27 -1.47 3.75
CA LEU A 364 -35.69 -0.07 3.69
C LEU A 364 -37.06 0.12 2.99
N LEU A 365 -37.31 -0.63 1.90
CA LEU A 365 -38.59 -0.58 1.21
C LEU A 365 -39.73 -1.16 2.06
N ALA A 366 -39.45 -2.21 2.84
CA ALA A 366 -40.42 -2.79 3.77
C ALA A 366 -40.76 -1.79 4.90
N GLU A 367 -39.76 -1.14 5.48
CA GLU A 367 -39.93 -0.08 6.48
C GLU A 367 -40.75 1.09 5.94
N HIS A 368 -40.43 1.58 4.72
CA HIS A 368 -41.19 2.66 4.11
C HIS A 368 -42.65 2.26 3.85
N ARG A 369 -42.91 1.03 3.35
CA ARG A 369 -44.27 0.52 3.16
C ARG A 369 -45.04 0.48 4.47
N LEU A 370 -44.40 0.06 5.56
CA LEU A 370 -45.00 0.02 6.88
C LEU A 370 -45.33 1.43 7.38
N ALA A 371 -44.38 2.37 7.30
CA ALA A 371 -44.59 3.77 7.68
C ALA A 371 -45.72 4.44 6.88
N LYS A 372 -45.84 4.14 5.57
CA LYS A 372 -46.94 4.63 4.74
C LYS A 372 -48.29 4.06 5.17
N LYS A 373 -48.36 2.77 5.52
CA LYS A 373 -49.58 2.15 6.06
C LYS A 373 -50.00 2.79 7.38
N VAL A 374 -49.07 3.00 8.31
CA VAL A 374 -49.35 3.67 9.60
C VAL A 374 -49.89 5.09 9.37
N LYS A 375 -49.25 5.87 8.50
CA LYS A 375 -49.69 7.24 8.19
C LYS A 375 -51.09 7.30 7.58
N VAL A 376 -51.43 6.35 6.69
CA VAL A 376 -52.78 6.23 6.13
C VAL A 376 -53.80 5.82 7.19
N GLY A 377 -53.46 4.90 8.10
CA GLY A 377 -54.34 4.51 9.21
C GLY A 377 -54.70 5.69 10.11
N ILE A 378 -53.71 6.50 10.51
CA ILE A 378 -53.91 7.70 11.33
C ILE A 378 -54.82 8.73 10.63
N LEU A 379 -54.67 8.90 9.32
CA LEU A 379 -55.51 9.82 8.52
C LEU A 379 -56.98 9.38 8.46
N ILE A 380 -57.24 8.07 8.47
CA ILE A 380 -58.61 7.53 8.43
C ILE A 380 -59.27 7.72 9.80
N GLU A 381 -58.57 7.40 10.90
CA GLU A 381 -59.12 7.57 12.26
C GLU A 381 -59.41 9.04 12.63
N GLY A 382 -58.65 9.98 12.09
CA GLY A 382 -58.87 11.41 12.30
C GLY A 382 -60.01 12.04 11.49
N LEU A 383 -60.60 11.33 10.53
CA LEU A 383 -61.76 11.78 9.75
C LEU A 383 -63.09 11.29 10.32
N ASP A 384 -63.06 10.28 11.19
CA ASP A 384 -64.22 9.73 11.92
C ASP A 384 -64.43 10.39 13.30
N SER A 385 -63.68 11.47 13.60
CA SER A 385 -63.79 12.32 14.80
C SER A 385 -64.38 13.67 14.46
#